data_AF-G7VEK3-F1
#
_entry.id   AF-G7VEK3-F1
#
_cell.length_a   1.000
_cell.length_b   1.000
_cell.length_c   1.000
_cell.angle_alpha   90.00
_cell.angle_beta   90.00
_cell.angle_gamma   90.00
#
_symmetry.space_group_name_H-M   'P 1'
#
loop_
_entity.id
_entity.type
_entity.pdbx_description
1 polymer ?
#
loop_
_entity_poly.entity_id
_entity_poly.type
_entity_poly.pdbx_seq_one_letter_code
_entity_poly.pdbx_strand_id
1 'polypeptide(L)'
;MSRRVAWVFAYVVFLLLELLVVYLDLPLRTTLMEIYLLLWFFAGLLFGRGVGRVASLVFYMLGALASGVVVYSLGYLYRFMVPPLYPKPIYGVPSPLDVPVYVAGFYVWWRIQCVAKRWGGELSCPRQRRISQS
;
A
#
# COMPACT_ATOMS: atom_id res chain seq x y z
N MET A 1 4.12 4.68 25.45
CA MET A 1 3.44 4.18 24.24
C MET A 1 4.47 4.06 23.11
N SER A 2 4.60 2.90 22.46
CA SER A 2 5.58 2.73 21.36
C SER A 2 5.22 3.65 20.19
N ARG A 3 6.20 4.26 19.53
CA ARG A 3 5.99 5.16 18.37
C ARG A 3 5.11 4.53 17.28
N ARG A 4 5.18 3.20 17.14
CA ARG A 4 4.35 2.42 16.20
C ARG A 4 2.88 2.39 16.61
N VAL A 5 2.59 2.29 17.91
CA VAL A 5 1.22 2.28 18.44
C VAL A 5 0.58 3.66 18.30
N ALA A 6 1.34 4.73 18.56
CA ALA A 6 0.86 6.10 18.31
C ALA A 6 0.52 6.32 16.82
N TRP A 7 1.30 5.72 15.91
CA TRP A 7 1.04 5.78 14.47
C TRP A 7 -0.20 5.00 14.03
N VAL A 8 -0.36 3.78 14.51
CA VAL A 8 -1.57 2.99 14.24
C VAL A 8 -2.80 3.72 14.78
N PHE A 9 -2.71 4.28 15.98
CA PHE A 9 -3.80 5.06 16.57
C PHE A 9 -4.12 6.31 15.73
N ALA A 10 -3.10 7.08 15.32
CA ALA A 10 -3.28 8.23 14.45
C ALA A 10 -3.93 7.85 13.11
N TYR A 11 -3.50 6.74 12.51
CA TYR A 11 -4.06 6.23 11.26
C TYR A 11 -5.53 5.84 11.40
N VAL A 12 -5.91 5.13 12.47
CA VAL A 12 -7.30 4.73 12.74
C VAL A 12 -8.19 5.96 12.99
N VAL A 13 -7.72 6.91 13.80
CA VAL A 13 -8.45 8.17 14.04
C VAL A 13 -8.65 8.94 12.75
N PHE A 14 -7.64 8.99 11.88
CA PHE A 14 -7.72 9.65 10.59
C PHE A 14 -8.75 8.98 9.66
N LEU A 15 -8.75 7.64 9.60
CA LEU A 15 -9.75 6.86 8.85
C LEU A 15 -11.18 7.13 9.32
N LEU A 16 -11.40 7.22 10.63
CA LEU A 16 -12.71 7.53 11.21
C LEU A 16 -13.15 8.96 10.87
N LEU A 17 -12.22 9.92 10.90
CA LEU A 17 -12.47 11.31 10.49
C LEU A 17 -12.83 11.41 9.00
N GLU A 18 -12.10 10.72 8.14
CA GLU A 18 -12.40 10.69 6.71
C GLU A 18 -13.78 10.07 6.44
N LEU A 19 -14.09 8.94 7.10
CA LEU A 19 -15.41 8.31 7.00
C LEU A 19 -16.53 9.25 7.46
N LEU A 20 -16.33 9.96 8.57
CA LEU A 20 -17.28 10.94 9.10
C LEU A 20 -17.49 12.11 8.14
N VAL A 21 -16.42 12.66 7.57
CA VAL A 21 -16.49 13.77 6.60
C VAL A 21 -17.18 13.36 5.31
N VAL A 22 -16.93 12.14 4.82
CA VAL A 22 -17.62 11.60 3.65
C VAL A 22 -19.09 11.33 3.95
N TYR A 23 -19.43 10.82 5.14
CA TYR A 23 -20.81 10.54 5.52
C TYR A 23 -21.64 11.81 5.73
N LEU A 24 -21.03 12.87 6.28
CA LEU A 24 -21.69 14.16 6.56
C LEU A 24 -21.56 15.17 5.40
N ASP A 25 -20.97 14.78 4.27
CA ASP A 25 -20.71 15.60 3.07
C ASP A 25 -20.10 16.98 3.39
N LEU A 26 -19.10 16.99 4.29
CA LEU A 26 -18.45 18.23 4.73
C LEU A 26 -17.44 18.73 3.68
N PRO A 27 -17.29 20.07 3.51
CA PRO A 27 -16.37 20.66 2.52
C PRO A 27 -14.88 20.40 2.80
N LEU A 28 -14.56 19.76 3.94
CA LEU A 28 -13.20 19.36 4.34
C LEU A 28 -12.70 18.10 3.62
N ARG A 29 -13.53 17.47 2.78
CA ARG A 29 -13.21 16.21 2.11
C ARG A 29 -11.92 16.27 1.30
N THR A 30 -11.70 17.34 0.53
CA THR A 30 -10.49 17.51 -0.29
C THR A 30 -9.25 17.66 0.58
N THR A 31 -9.30 18.52 1.60
CA THR A 31 -8.19 18.73 2.54
C THR A 31 -7.81 17.46 3.28
N LEU A 32 -8.79 16.66 3.73
CA LEU A 32 -8.49 15.38 4.39
C LEU A 32 -7.89 14.35 3.43
N MET A 33 -8.34 14.31 2.17
CA MET A 33 -7.71 13.47 1.13
C MET A 33 -6.25 13.87 0.90
N GLU A 34 -5.95 15.17 0.83
CA GLU A 34 -4.57 15.66 0.67
C GLU A 34 -3.70 15.31 1.89
N ILE A 35 -4.22 15.51 3.10
CA ILE A 35 -3.51 15.14 4.32
C ILE A 35 -3.29 13.63 4.37
N TYR A 36 -4.28 12.82 3.98
CA TYR A 36 -4.14 11.36 3.90
C TYR A 36 -3.04 10.95 2.92
N LEU A 37 -3.01 11.56 1.73
CA LEU A 37 -1.99 11.34 0.72
C LEU A 37 -0.60 11.71 1.25
N LEU A 38 -0.46 12.84 1.94
CA LEU A 38 0.78 13.25 2.59
C LEU A 38 1.19 12.26 3.70
N LEU A 39 0.23 11.78 4.49
CA LEU A 39 0.47 10.80 5.55
C LEU A 39 1.00 9.49 4.96
N TRP A 40 0.38 9.01 3.89
CA TRP A 40 0.84 7.85 3.12
C TRP A 40 2.21 8.11 2.51
N PHE A 41 2.43 9.30 1.95
CA PHE A 41 3.70 9.66 1.34
C PHE A 41 4.83 9.60 2.37
N PHE A 42 4.64 10.17 3.57
CA PHE A 42 5.67 10.17 4.60
C PHE A 42 5.67 8.93 5.51
N ALA A 43 4.73 8.00 5.34
CA ALA A 43 4.68 6.76 6.13
C ALA A 43 5.99 5.95 6.02
N GLY A 44 6.67 6.00 4.87
CA GLY A 44 7.97 5.36 4.68
C GLY A 44 9.08 5.85 5.63
N LEU A 45 9.02 7.11 6.10
CA LEU A 45 10.00 7.69 7.03
C LEU A 45 9.91 7.14 8.45
N LEU A 46 8.80 6.46 8.77
CA LEU A 46 8.56 5.86 10.08
C LEU A 46 9.37 4.60 10.32
N PHE A 47 9.85 4.00 9.23
CA PHE A 47 10.58 2.74 9.23
C PHE A 47 12.07 3.04 9.02
N GLY A 48 12.91 2.68 9.98
CA GLY A 48 14.37 2.81 9.92
C GLY A 48 14.98 3.91 10.81
N ARG A 49 16.31 3.96 10.83
CA ARG A 49 17.13 4.93 11.58
C ARG A 49 18.18 5.56 10.68
N GLY A 50 18.44 6.87 10.85
CA GLY A 50 19.45 7.61 10.06
C GLY A 50 19.19 7.53 8.56
N VAL A 51 20.23 7.20 7.78
CA VAL A 51 20.18 7.04 6.31
C VAL A 51 19.19 5.95 5.87
N GLY A 52 18.96 4.95 6.72
CA GLY A 52 17.99 3.88 6.45
C GLY A 52 16.54 4.38 6.33
N ARG A 53 16.19 5.54 6.91
CA ARG A 53 14.85 6.15 6.75
C ARG A 53 14.61 6.63 5.32
N VAL A 54 15.63 7.24 4.72
CA VAL A 54 15.54 7.75 3.35
C VAL A 54 15.44 6.58 2.39
N ALA A 55 16.24 5.53 2.60
CA ALA A 55 16.13 4.29 1.84
C ALA A 55 14.72 3.68 1.97
N SER A 56 14.18 3.53 3.19
CA SER A 56 12.81 3.04 3.41
C SER A 56 11.77 3.87 2.66
N LEU A 57 11.87 5.21 2.69
CA LEU A 57 10.96 6.09 1.96
C LEU A 57 11.05 5.86 0.44
N VAL A 58 12.26 5.82 -0.12
CA VAL A 58 12.48 5.62 -1.56
C VAL A 58 11.94 4.26 -2.01
N PHE A 59 12.29 3.18 -1.30
CA PHE A 59 11.78 1.84 -1.63
C PHE A 59 10.28 1.71 -1.37
N TYR A 60 9.72 2.45 -0.42
CA TYR A 60 8.28 2.56 -0.23
C TYR A 60 7.57 3.21 -1.40
N MET A 61 8.10 4.33 -1.91
CA MET A 61 7.55 4.98 -3.10
C MET A 61 7.69 4.11 -4.36
N LEU A 62 8.89 3.57 -4.60
CA LEU A 62 9.13 2.68 -5.73
C LEU A 62 8.24 1.44 -5.67
N GLY A 63 8.08 0.87 -4.48
CA GLY A 63 7.19 -0.26 -4.27
C GLY A 63 5.74 0.10 -4.54
N ALA A 64 5.25 1.23 -4.02
CA ALA A 64 3.87 1.67 -4.20
C ALA A 64 3.55 1.94 -5.67
N LEU A 65 4.47 2.60 -6.38
CA LEU A 65 4.36 2.83 -7.82
C LEU A 65 4.37 1.52 -8.61
N ALA A 66 5.34 0.64 -8.37
CA ALA A 66 5.42 -0.65 -9.06
C ALA A 66 4.19 -1.52 -8.80
N SER A 67 3.73 -1.59 -7.55
CA SER A 67 2.48 -2.27 -7.17
C SER A 67 1.27 -1.65 -7.87
N GLY A 68 1.16 -0.32 -7.89
CA GLY A 68 0.08 0.40 -8.56
C GLY A 68 0.03 0.09 -10.06
N VAL A 69 1.19 0.09 -10.75
CA VAL A 69 1.28 -0.27 -12.17
C VAL A 69 0.86 -1.73 -12.39
N VAL A 70 1.29 -2.66 -11.54
CA VAL A 70 0.92 -4.07 -11.63
C VAL A 70 -0.58 -4.27 -11.40
N VAL A 71 -1.14 -3.68 -10.35
CA VAL A 71 -2.58 -3.74 -10.04
C VAL A 71 -3.40 -3.13 -11.17
N TYR A 72 -2.98 -2.00 -11.71
CA TYR A 72 -3.66 -1.35 -12.83
C TYR A 72 -3.62 -2.20 -14.09
N SER A 73 -2.44 -2.68 -14.48
CA SER A 73 -2.23 -3.43 -15.72
C SER A 73 -2.90 -4.81 -15.67
N LEU A 74 -2.72 -5.54 -14.57
CA LEU A 74 -3.35 -6.84 -14.37
C LEU A 74 -4.85 -6.70 -14.13
N GLY A 75 -5.30 -5.68 -13.40
CA GLY A 75 -6.72 -5.40 -13.21
C GLY A 75 -7.42 -5.10 -14.53
N TYR A 76 -6.78 -4.32 -15.41
CA TYR A 76 -7.26 -4.07 -16.76
C TYR A 76 -7.40 -5.37 -17.56
N LEU A 77 -6.34 -6.18 -17.62
CA LEU A 77 -6.34 -7.45 -18.35
C LEU A 77 -7.36 -8.45 -17.78
N TYR A 78 -7.44 -8.57 -16.46
CA TYR A 78 -8.32 -9.51 -15.77
C TYR A 78 -9.80 -9.17 -16.01
N ARG A 79 -10.16 -7.88 -15.91
CA ARG A 79 -11.52 -7.40 -16.16
C ARG A 79 -11.89 -7.49 -17.65
N PHE A 80 -10.93 -7.33 -18.55
CA PHE A 80 -11.13 -7.54 -19.99
C PHE A 80 -11.37 -9.02 -20.34
N MET A 81 -10.65 -9.93 -19.67
CA MET A 81 -10.77 -11.37 -19.93
C MET A 81 -12.06 -11.99 -19.36
N VAL A 82 -12.69 -11.36 -18.35
CA VAL A 82 -13.93 -11.89 -17.77
C VAL A 82 -15.05 -10.84 -17.71
N PRO A 83 -15.58 -10.40 -18.87
CA PRO A 83 -16.65 -9.40 -18.96
C PRO A 83 -17.90 -9.69 -18.11
N PRO A 84 -18.42 -10.93 -18.01
CA PRO A 84 -19.70 -11.16 -17.30
C PRO A 84 -19.59 -10.98 -15.78
N LEU A 85 -18.38 -11.05 -15.21
CA LEU A 85 -18.15 -10.85 -13.78
C LEU A 85 -17.97 -9.37 -13.40
N TYR A 86 -17.72 -8.49 -14.37
CA TYR A 86 -17.47 -7.07 -14.16
C TYR A 86 -18.43 -6.20 -14.98
N PRO A 87 -19.68 -6.02 -14.52
CA PRO A 87 -20.69 -5.26 -15.26
C PRO A 87 -20.45 -3.74 -15.27
N LYS A 88 -19.44 -3.24 -14.54
CA LYS A 88 -19.10 -1.82 -14.41
C LYS A 88 -17.79 -1.52 -15.17
N PRO A 89 -17.58 -0.27 -15.62
CA PRO A 89 -16.45 0.09 -16.50
C PRO A 89 -15.10 -0.31 -15.91
N ILE A 90 -14.11 -0.50 -16.79
CA ILE A 90 -12.76 -1.00 -16.51
C ILE A 90 -12.04 -0.18 -15.41
N TYR A 91 -12.42 1.09 -15.25
CA TYR A 91 -11.94 2.02 -14.21
C TYR A 91 -12.73 1.95 -12.88
N GLY A 92 -13.56 0.92 -12.71
CA GLY A 92 -14.44 0.76 -11.57
C GLY A 92 -13.71 0.53 -10.25
N VAL A 93 -14.39 0.97 -9.19
CA VAL A 93 -14.10 0.77 -7.75
C VAL A 93 -13.52 -0.64 -7.48
N PRO A 94 -12.58 -0.79 -6.52
CA PRO A 94 -12.07 -2.09 -6.10
C PRO A 94 -13.16 -3.16 -5.97
N SER A 95 -13.02 -4.27 -6.69
CA SER A 95 -13.93 -5.41 -6.55
C SER A 95 -13.29 -6.45 -5.63
N PRO A 96 -14.07 -7.15 -4.78
CA PRO A 96 -13.59 -8.33 -4.06
C PRO A 96 -13.03 -9.42 -4.99
N LEU A 97 -13.45 -9.44 -6.26
CA LEU A 97 -12.94 -10.38 -7.27
C LEU A 97 -11.51 -10.05 -7.73
N ASP A 98 -11.01 -8.84 -7.47
CA ASP A 98 -9.65 -8.41 -7.80
C ASP A 98 -8.61 -8.86 -6.76
N VAL A 99 -8.99 -9.69 -5.77
CA VAL A 99 -8.09 -10.21 -4.73
C VAL A 99 -6.79 -10.79 -5.32
N PRO A 100 -6.79 -11.63 -6.37
CA PRO A 100 -5.54 -12.14 -6.96
C PRO A 100 -4.63 -11.03 -7.50
N VAL A 101 -5.22 -9.98 -8.07
CA VAL A 101 -4.51 -8.81 -8.60
C VAL A 101 -3.87 -8.03 -7.45
N TYR A 102 -4.59 -7.81 -6.35
CA TYR A 102 -4.05 -7.17 -5.15
C TYR A 102 -2.95 -7.99 -4.48
N VAL A 103 -3.08 -9.33 -4.47
CA VAL A 103 -2.02 -10.23 -3.98
C VAL A 103 -0.77 -10.10 -4.85
N ALA A 104 -0.90 -10.01 -6.17
CA ALA A 104 0.23 -9.80 -7.08
C ALA A 104 0.92 -8.43 -6.84
N GLY A 105 0.13 -7.35 -6.71
CA GLY A 105 0.65 -6.03 -6.36
C GLY A 105 1.38 -6.02 -5.01
N PHE A 106 0.76 -6.62 -3.99
CA PHE A 106 1.37 -6.79 -2.67
C PHE A 106 2.67 -7.60 -2.73
N TYR A 107 2.72 -8.68 -3.53
CA TYR A 107 3.93 -9.48 -3.70
C TYR A 107 5.08 -8.64 -4.27
N VAL A 108 4.81 -7.84 -5.32
CA VAL A 108 5.81 -6.96 -5.93
C VAL A 108 6.27 -5.89 -4.93
N TRP A 109 5.33 -5.23 -4.25
CA TRP A 109 5.64 -4.26 -3.19
C TRP A 109 6.54 -4.87 -2.12
N TRP A 110 6.16 -6.05 -1.62
CA TRP A 110 6.89 -6.78 -0.59
C TRP A 110 8.33 -7.11 -1.04
N ARG A 111 8.51 -7.56 -2.28
CA ARG A 111 9.84 -7.87 -2.83
C ARG A 111 10.74 -6.64 -2.89
N ILE A 112 10.19 -5.48 -3.26
CA ILE A 112 10.94 -4.21 -3.27
C ILE A 112 11.32 -3.79 -1.85
N GLN A 113 10.41 -3.94 -0.88
CA GLN A 113 10.70 -3.70 0.53
C GLN A 113 11.78 -4.64 1.08
N CYS A 114 11.84 -5.89 0.62
CA CYS A 114 12.93 -6.80 0.97
C CYS A 114 14.30 -6.31 0.50
N VAL A 115 14.36 -5.65 -0.66
CA VAL A 115 15.60 -5.04 -1.16
C VAL A 115 16.00 -3.88 -0.26
N ALA A 116 15.03 -3.07 0.21
CA ALA A 116 15.26 -1.95 1.13
C ALA A 116 16.04 -2.36 2.39
N LYS A 117 15.83 -3.59 2.89
CA LYS A 117 16.58 -4.12 4.05
C LYS A 117 18.10 -4.11 3.83
N ARG A 118 18.58 -4.35 2.61
CA ARG A 118 20.02 -4.29 2.27
C ARG A 118 20.60 -2.88 2.45
N TRP A 119 19.74 -1.88 2.45
CA TRP A 119 20.07 -0.46 2.58
C TRP A 119 19.70 0.11 3.96
N GLY A 120 19.47 -0.75 4.96
CA GLY A 120 19.13 -0.32 6.33
C GLY A 120 17.63 -0.14 6.60
N GLY A 121 16.77 -0.62 5.71
CA GLY A 121 15.32 -0.69 5.94
C GLY A 121 14.94 -1.66 7.07
N GLU A 122 13.83 -1.37 7.76
CA GLU A 122 13.43 -2.06 9.00
C GLU A 122 12.61 -3.34 8.76
N LEU A 123 11.99 -3.48 7.58
CA LEU A 123 11.17 -4.63 7.21
C LEU A 123 12.03 -5.89 7.02
N SER A 124 11.78 -6.89 7.87
CA SER A 124 12.49 -8.17 7.82
C SER A 124 11.76 -9.17 6.94
N CYS A 125 12.36 -9.50 5.79
CA CYS A 125 11.81 -10.56 4.97
C CYS A 125 12.12 -11.94 5.56
N PRO A 126 11.16 -12.87 5.53
CA PRO A 126 11.41 -14.24 5.94
C PRO A 126 12.57 -14.78 5.10
N ARG A 127 13.63 -15.24 5.76
CA ARG A 127 14.67 -16.03 5.10
C ARG A 127 13.94 -17.20 4.46
N GLN A 128 13.93 -17.25 3.14
CA GLN A 128 13.47 -18.40 2.38
C GLN A 128 14.26 -19.59 2.92
N ARG A 129 13.67 -20.37 3.84
CA ARG A 129 14.27 -21.62 4.28
C ARG A 129 14.42 -22.39 2.99
N ARG A 130 15.67 -22.67 2.59
CA ARG A 130 15.92 -23.69 1.59
C ARG A 130 15.25 -24.92 2.16
N ILE A 131 14.11 -25.28 1.60
CA ILE A 131 13.58 -26.63 1.71
C ILE A 131 14.61 -27.44 0.94
N SER A 132 15.68 -27.82 1.63
CA SER A 132 16.61 -28.83 1.17
C SER A 132 15.75 -30.05 0.94
N GLN A 133 15.57 -30.34 -0.35
CA GLN A 133 14.94 -31.55 -0.86
C GLN A 133 15.51 -32.73 -0.09
N SER A 134 14.65 -33.39 0.69
CA SER A 134 14.84 -34.75 1.16
C SER A 134 14.19 -35.69 0.16
#